data_AF-A0A933A3W2-F1
#
_entry.id   AF-A0A933A3W2-F1
#
_cell.length_a   1.000
_cell.length_b   1.000
_cell.length_c   1.000
_cell.angle_alpha   90.00
_cell.angle_beta   90.00
_cell.angle_gamma   90.00
#
_symmetry.space_group_name_H-M   'P 1'
#
loop_
_entity.id
_entity.type
_entity.pdbx_description
1 polymer ?
#
loop_
_entity_poly.entity_id
_entity_poly.type
_entity_poly.pdbx_seq_one_letter_code
_entity_poly.pdbx_strand_id
1 'polypeptide(L)'
;MVRVRRGIEFAVLLLVLAALGMPAQPRLAGAPAGPPTLVAIPVDQAPMLDGKITEEFWSRAPVLIFKTEGAGKWGAQNSSETTIRVRGVYTKDSIYLLMQWNDPTFSVDRQRWAFEDGRWQLEDQTPLERGGSSTFYEDKMAMMWVMSSPSVVDKGTFYPTYVDEDDSIKYGYRRPVKAMPRGERLDMWHWKLVRSGFTNPPQIDDQYVDETLDARTAANAGRKTDPDDPKKPGGYYDNIKSFTAPDGRTVRGPRFYIPGKNNVYIITQEMIDRGEAKEIASYGQLLEFAAGTRLPGVIGRRFTGSRADITAGWTWKDRVYTLEIGRKLDTGDPQRDVIFSDLSRPYYFGVGIFDNNQIGHAVSDVMRMIFRKR
;
A
#
# COMPACT_ATOMS: atom_id res chain seq x y z
N MET A 1 4.85 23.94 -98.20
CA MET A 1 4.17 22.62 -98.16
C MET A 1 5.20 21.60 -97.69
N VAL A 2 4.81 20.65 -96.83
CA VAL A 2 5.66 19.71 -96.07
C VAL A 2 6.31 20.29 -94.81
N ARG A 3 5.82 19.88 -93.63
CA ARG A 3 6.66 19.73 -92.43
C ARG A 3 6.12 18.60 -91.56
N VAL A 4 6.99 17.61 -91.39
CA VAL A 4 6.84 16.35 -90.65
C VAL A 4 6.63 16.61 -89.15
N ARG A 5 5.72 15.88 -88.51
CA ARG A 5 5.70 15.70 -87.05
C ARG A 5 5.67 14.19 -86.73
N ARG A 6 6.67 13.76 -85.94
CA ARG A 6 6.76 12.43 -85.31
C ARG A 6 5.84 12.41 -84.10
N GLY A 7 4.96 11.42 -84.00
CA GLY A 7 4.26 11.03 -82.77
C GLY A 7 4.96 9.80 -82.18
N ILE A 8 5.24 9.84 -80.87
CA ILE A 8 5.84 8.75 -80.10
C ILE A 8 4.69 8.03 -79.39
N GLU A 9 4.51 6.74 -79.68
CA GLU A 9 3.56 5.85 -79.00
C GLU A 9 4.20 5.26 -77.74
N PHE A 10 3.51 5.35 -76.61
CA PHE A 10 3.86 4.67 -75.36
C PHE A 10 3.14 3.31 -75.30
N ALA A 11 3.91 2.22 -75.32
CA ALA A 11 3.41 0.87 -75.06
C ALA A 11 3.44 0.60 -73.55
N VAL A 12 2.30 0.22 -72.98
CA VAL A 12 2.15 -0.20 -71.58
C VAL A 12 2.55 -1.68 -71.46
N LEU A 13 3.62 -1.95 -70.71
CA LEU A 13 4.10 -3.29 -70.39
C LEU A 13 3.45 -3.76 -69.07
N LEU A 14 2.60 -4.78 -69.14
CA LEU A 14 1.99 -5.45 -67.99
C LEU A 14 2.99 -6.48 -67.41
N LEU A 15 3.53 -6.19 -66.22
CA LEU A 15 4.42 -7.07 -65.48
C LEU A 15 3.60 -7.94 -64.51
N VAL A 16 3.49 -9.23 -64.81
CA VAL A 16 2.96 -10.25 -63.90
C VAL A 16 4.08 -10.69 -62.95
N LEU A 17 4.00 -10.28 -61.69
CA LEU A 17 4.91 -10.73 -60.62
C LEU A 17 4.39 -12.04 -60.03
N ALA A 18 5.05 -13.15 -60.36
CA ALA A 18 4.86 -14.44 -59.69
C ALA A 18 5.50 -14.39 -58.30
N ALA A 19 4.69 -14.39 -57.25
CA ALA A 19 5.15 -14.48 -55.87
C ALA A 19 5.57 -15.92 -55.55
N LEU A 20 6.88 -16.18 -55.54
CA LEU A 20 7.45 -17.40 -54.97
C LEU A 20 7.33 -17.32 -53.44
N GLY A 21 6.46 -18.16 -52.86
CA GLY A 21 6.29 -18.27 -51.41
C GLY A 21 7.57 -18.79 -50.75
N MET A 22 8.22 -17.95 -49.96
CA MET A 22 9.26 -18.40 -49.03
C MET A 22 8.60 -19.19 -47.89
N PRO A 23 9.11 -20.38 -47.51
CA PRO A 23 8.60 -21.09 -46.34
C PRO A 23 8.81 -20.22 -45.10
N ALA A 24 7.74 -20.01 -44.34
CA ALA A 24 7.79 -19.30 -43.07
C ALA A 24 8.81 -19.99 -42.15
N GLN A 25 9.84 -19.27 -41.74
CA GLN A 25 10.71 -19.72 -40.66
C GLN A 25 9.84 -19.94 -39.42
N PRO A 26 9.98 -21.08 -38.71
CA PRO A 26 9.28 -21.26 -37.45
C PRO A 26 9.73 -20.12 -36.51
N ARG A 27 8.77 -19.29 -36.08
CA ARG A 27 9.00 -18.38 -34.97
C ARG A 27 9.37 -19.26 -33.78
N LEU A 28 10.64 -19.22 -33.38
CA LEU A 28 11.03 -19.69 -32.05
C LEU A 28 10.12 -18.94 -31.08
N ALA A 29 9.25 -19.68 -30.37
CA ALA A 29 8.55 -19.12 -29.23
C ALA A 29 9.63 -18.56 -28.30
N GLY A 30 9.66 -17.23 -28.12
CA GLY A 30 10.55 -16.63 -27.15
C GLY A 30 10.30 -17.31 -25.81
N ALA A 31 11.37 -17.66 -25.10
CA ALA A 31 11.26 -18.12 -23.72
C ALA A 31 10.31 -17.15 -22.97
N PRO A 32 9.41 -17.64 -22.10
CA PRO A 32 8.48 -16.76 -21.40
C PRO A 32 9.28 -15.62 -20.77
N ALA A 33 8.90 -14.38 -21.06
CA ALA A 33 9.54 -13.23 -20.45
C ALA A 33 9.42 -13.40 -18.94
N GLY A 34 10.55 -13.41 -18.23
CA GLY A 34 10.54 -13.49 -16.77
C GLY A 34 9.75 -12.32 -16.15
N PRO A 35 9.43 -12.39 -14.85
CA PRO A 35 8.62 -11.37 -14.20
C PRO A 35 9.23 -9.96 -14.37
N PRO A 36 8.40 -8.91 -14.47
CA PRO A 36 8.87 -7.53 -14.54
C PRO A 36 9.88 -7.25 -13.42
N THR A 37 11.02 -6.64 -13.78
CA THR A 37 12.19 -6.59 -12.91
C THR A 37 12.53 -5.16 -12.47
N LEU A 38 12.47 -4.90 -11.16
CA LEU A 38 13.04 -3.74 -10.50
C LEU A 38 14.55 -3.92 -10.34
N VAL A 39 15.34 -2.91 -10.72
CA VAL A 39 16.80 -2.94 -10.55
C VAL A 39 17.20 -1.89 -9.52
N ALA A 40 17.57 -2.33 -8.32
CA ALA A 40 18.11 -1.45 -7.30
C ALA A 40 19.57 -1.11 -7.60
N ILE A 41 19.91 0.18 -7.71
CA ILE A 41 21.29 0.63 -8.00
C ILE A 41 22.04 1.09 -6.74
N PRO A 42 23.36 0.90 -6.66
CA PRO A 42 24.11 1.33 -5.49
C PRO A 42 24.25 2.85 -5.48
N VAL A 43 24.18 3.42 -4.28
CA VAL A 43 24.43 4.84 -4.00
C VAL A 43 25.33 4.97 -2.77
N ASP A 44 26.03 6.09 -2.66
CA ASP A 44 26.94 6.34 -1.54
C ASP A 44 26.25 6.99 -0.34
N GLN A 45 25.11 7.67 -0.57
CA GLN A 45 24.32 8.33 0.45
C GLN A 45 22.87 7.89 0.38
N ALA A 46 22.24 7.75 1.54
CA ALA A 46 20.81 7.50 1.66
C ALA A 46 20.00 8.72 1.16
N PRO A 47 18.83 8.51 0.53
CA PRO A 47 17.90 9.61 0.29
C PRO A 47 17.39 10.20 1.60
N MET A 48 17.04 11.47 1.58
CA MET A 48 16.22 12.06 2.62
C MET A 48 14.77 11.65 2.35
N LEU A 49 14.19 10.86 3.25
CA LEU A 49 12.80 10.39 3.11
C LEU A 49 11.83 11.54 3.43
N ASP A 50 11.58 12.41 2.46
CA ASP A 50 10.66 13.55 2.59
C ASP A 50 9.55 13.55 1.52
N GLY A 51 9.51 12.52 0.68
CA GLY A 51 8.53 12.34 -0.38
C GLY A 51 8.77 13.26 -1.57
N LYS A 52 9.98 13.82 -1.72
CA LYS A 52 10.37 14.65 -2.87
C LYS A 52 11.56 14.02 -3.58
N ILE A 53 11.46 14.01 -4.90
CA ILE A 53 12.51 13.44 -5.76
C ILE A 53 13.57 14.51 -6.01
N THR A 54 14.45 14.73 -5.03
CA THR A 54 15.49 15.78 -5.09
C THR A 54 16.88 15.23 -5.39
N GLU A 55 17.13 13.97 -5.05
CA GLU A 55 18.42 13.32 -5.23
C GLU A 55 18.65 12.88 -6.67
N GLU A 56 19.83 13.21 -7.21
CA GLU A 56 20.17 12.95 -8.61
C GLU A 56 20.13 11.46 -8.97
N PHE A 57 20.47 10.56 -8.03
CA PHE A 57 20.47 9.12 -8.28
C PHE A 57 19.09 8.56 -8.64
N TRP A 58 17.99 9.23 -8.25
CA TRP A 58 16.65 8.83 -8.67
C TRP A 58 16.45 8.96 -10.17
N SER A 59 17.14 9.90 -10.84
CA SER A 59 17.10 10.01 -12.30
C SER A 59 17.87 8.89 -13.02
N ARG A 60 18.86 8.27 -12.34
CA ARG A 60 19.72 7.21 -12.87
C ARG A 60 19.19 5.80 -12.58
N ALA A 61 18.36 5.65 -11.54
CA ALA A 61 17.72 4.39 -11.19
C ALA A 61 16.68 4.00 -12.26
N PRO A 62 16.75 2.78 -12.82
CA PRO A 62 15.74 2.32 -13.78
C PRO A 62 14.35 2.32 -13.16
N VAL A 63 13.37 2.73 -13.96
CA VAL A 63 11.97 2.76 -13.55
C VAL A 63 11.32 1.44 -13.92
N LEU A 64 10.82 0.71 -12.94
CA LEU A 64 9.85 -0.33 -13.17
C LEU A 64 8.46 0.32 -13.23
N ILE A 65 7.69 0.01 -14.27
CA ILE A 65 6.31 0.48 -14.44
C ILE A 65 5.41 -0.75 -14.53
N PHE A 66 4.36 -0.78 -13.72
CA PHE A 66 3.36 -1.84 -13.72
C PHE A 66 2.00 -1.29 -13.30
N LYS A 67 0.97 -2.11 -13.41
CA LYS A 67 -0.39 -1.78 -12.97
C LYS A 67 -0.79 -2.64 -11.79
N THR A 68 -1.57 -2.07 -10.88
CA THR A 68 -2.44 -2.86 -10.02
C THR A 68 -3.72 -3.14 -10.77
N GLU A 69 -4.23 -4.36 -10.69
CA GLU A 69 -5.48 -4.77 -11.30
C GLU A 69 -6.51 -5.08 -10.21
N GLY A 70 -7.68 -4.46 -10.35
CA GLY A 70 -8.83 -4.71 -9.51
C GLY A 70 -9.56 -5.96 -9.96
N ALA A 71 -8.98 -7.16 -9.75
CA ALA A 71 -9.76 -8.37 -9.95
C ALA A 71 -10.80 -8.48 -8.82
N GLY A 72 -12.05 -8.11 -9.14
CA GLY A 72 -13.24 -8.17 -8.30
C GLY A 72 -13.68 -9.56 -7.85
N LYS A 73 -12.73 -10.48 -7.60
CA LYS A 73 -12.98 -11.82 -7.07
C LYS A 73 -13.69 -11.80 -5.70
N TRP A 74 -13.71 -10.64 -5.04
CA TRP A 74 -14.33 -10.39 -3.72
C TRP A 74 -15.58 -9.50 -3.75
N GLY A 75 -16.09 -9.10 -4.91
CA GLY A 75 -17.25 -8.20 -4.98
C GLY A 75 -16.97 -6.77 -4.48
N ALA A 76 -15.73 -6.46 -4.12
CA ALA A 76 -15.27 -5.11 -3.80
C ALA A 76 -15.37 -4.21 -5.05
N GLN A 77 -16.24 -3.20 -5.02
CA GLN A 77 -16.13 -2.07 -5.95
C GLN A 77 -14.82 -1.35 -5.63
N ASN A 78 -13.73 -1.67 -6.34
CA ASN A 78 -12.47 -0.95 -6.19
C ASN A 78 -12.13 -0.17 -7.46
N SER A 79 -11.83 1.12 -7.26
CA SER A 79 -11.30 2.04 -8.27
C SER A 79 -9.78 2.19 -8.14
N SER A 80 -9.13 1.36 -7.33
CA SER A 80 -7.71 1.48 -6.97
C SER A 80 -6.76 0.93 -8.05
N GLU A 81 -7.29 0.61 -9.24
CA GLU A 81 -6.48 0.32 -10.43
C GLU A 81 -5.65 1.56 -10.78
N THR A 82 -4.33 1.44 -10.73
CA THR A 82 -3.45 2.56 -11.03
C THR A 82 -2.14 2.07 -11.63
N THR A 83 -1.46 2.96 -12.36
CA THR A 83 -0.11 2.70 -12.84
C THR A 83 0.89 3.15 -11.79
N ILE A 84 1.73 2.23 -11.35
CA ILE A 84 2.77 2.48 -10.36
C ILE A 84 4.12 2.56 -11.08
N ARG A 85 4.91 3.55 -10.68
CA ARG A 85 6.32 3.69 -11.04
C ARG A 85 7.16 3.43 -9.80
N VAL A 86 8.11 2.51 -9.89
CA VAL A 86 9.02 2.18 -8.79
C VAL A 86 10.47 2.30 -9.24
N ARG A 87 11.28 2.92 -8.39
CA ARG A 87 12.75 2.94 -8.50
C ARG A 87 13.34 2.39 -7.21
N GLY A 88 14.49 1.74 -7.32
CA GLY A 88 15.22 1.21 -6.18
C GLY A 88 16.65 1.72 -6.15
N VAL A 89 17.12 2.08 -4.96
CA VAL A 89 18.54 2.31 -4.69
C VAL A 89 18.95 1.63 -3.39
N TYR A 90 20.24 1.43 -3.17
CA TYR A 90 20.72 0.83 -1.92
C TYR A 90 22.09 1.39 -1.52
N THR A 91 22.30 1.54 -0.22
CA THR A 91 23.60 1.89 0.39
C THR A 91 24.34 0.60 0.80
N LYS A 92 25.35 0.70 1.65
CA LYS A 92 26.05 -0.48 2.19
C LYS A 92 25.15 -1.38 3.04
N ASP A 93 24.12 -0.83 3.67
CA ASP A 93 23.36 -1.48 4.74
C ASP A 93 21.85 -1.33 4.62
N SER A 94 21.36 -0.54 3.65
CA SER A 94 19.94 -0.19 3.55
C SER A 94 19.46 -0.18 2.10
N ILE A 95 18.19 -0.55 1.91
CA ILE A 95 17.47 -0.43 0.64
C ILE A 95 16.47 0.72 0.73
N TYR A 96 16.31 1.43 -0.38
CA TYR A 96 15.35 2.51 -0.53
C TYR A 96 14.53 2.34 -1.79
N LEU A 97 13.22 2.52 -1.66
CA LEU A 97 12.28 2.47 -2.78
C LEU A 97 11.59 3.81 -2.93
N LEU A 98 11.49 4.28 -4.16
CA LEU A 98 10.69 5.43 -4.55
C LEU A 98 9.51 4.91 -5.36
N MET A 99 8.30 5.07 -4.84
CA MET A 99 7.05 4.66 -5.47
C MET A 99 6.22 5.89 -5.83
N GLN A 100 5.63 5.89 -7.02
CA GLN A 100 4.71 6.92 -7.47
C GLN A 100 3.49 6.29 -8.14
N TRP A 101 2.30 6.75 -7.78
CA TRP A 101 1.05 6.33 -8.44
C TRP A 101 0.05 7.48 -8.47
N ASN A 102 -0.84 7.42 -9.45
CA ASN A 102 -1.94 8.37 -9.53
C ASN A 102 -2.99 7.97 -8.50
N ASP A 103 -3.46 8.96 -7.74
CA ASP A 103 -4.57 8.85 -6.81
C ASP A 103 -5.44 10.11 -6.94
N PRO A 104 -6.67 9.99 -7.48
CA PRO A 104 -7.52 11.15 -7.74
C PRO A 104 -7.93 11.87 -6.45
N THR A 105 -7.82 11.23 -5.29
CA THR A 105 -8.22 11.78 -4.01
C THR A 105 -7.06 11.82 -3.02
N PHE A 106 -7.22 12.65 -1.97
CA PHE A 106 -6.32 12.63 -0.82
C PHE A 106 -7.14 12.20 0.39
N SER A 107 -7.23 10.88 0.58
CA SER A 107 -8.18 10.31 1.53
C SER A 107 -7.55 10.17 2.90
N VAL A 108 -7.90 11.12 3.76
CA VAL A 108 -7.51 11.19 5.18
C VAL A 108 -8.73 11.21 6.11
N ASP A 109 -9.94 11.18 5.55
CA ASP A 109 -11.18 11.15 6.33
C ASP A 109 -11.42 9.72 6.80
N ARG A 110 -10.71 9.31 7.85
CA ARG A 110 -10.85 7.98 8.44
C ARG A 110 -11.54 8.10 9.78
N GLN A 111 -12.67 7.40 9.95
CA GLN A 111 -13.25 7.14 11.27
C GLN A 111 -13.61 8.40 12.06
N ARG A 112 -13.95 9.52 11.43
CA ARG A 112 -14.06 10.77 12.20
C ARG A 112 -15.29 10.80 13.10
N TRP A 113 -15.16 11.50 14.22
CA TRP A 113 -16.27 11.94 15.04
C TRP A 113 -16.88 13.18 14.41
N ALA A 114 -18.21 13.27 14.37
CA ALA A 114 -18.96 14.46 14.01
C ALA A 114 -19.84 14.91 15.18
N PHE A 115 -19.84 16.21 15.50
CA PHE A 115 -20.72 16.81 16.49
C PHE A 115 -21.86 17.53 15.79
N GLU A 116 -23.06 16.97 15.88
CA GLU A 116 -24.29 17.50 15.29
C GLU A 116 -25.43 17.37 16.28
N ASP A 117 -26.35 18.33 16.28
CA ASP A 117 -27.56 18.33 17.14
C ASP A 117 -27.25 18.05 18.64
N GLY A 118 -26.13 18.59 19.12
CA GLY A 118 -25.66 18.42 20.49
C GLY A 118 -25.15 17.02 20.83
N ARG A 119 -24.79 16.19 19.84
CA ARG A 119 -24.36 14.81 20.03
C ARG A 119 -23.14 14.47 19.17
N TRP A 120 -22.26 13.66 19.73
CA TRP A 120 -21.15 13.07 18.99
C TRP A 120 -21.59 11.75 18.34
N GLN A 121 -21.27 11.61 17.06
CA GLN A 121 -21.48 10.40 16.28
C GLN A 121 -20.15 10.01 15.64
N LEU A 122 -19.81 8.72 15.71
CA LEU A 122 -18.65 8.18 15.02
C LEU A 122 -19.09 7.70 13.64
N GLU A 123 -18.39 8.12 12.60
CA GLU A 123 -18.66 7.66 11.23
C GLU A 123 -18.62 6.12 11.15
N ASP A 124 -19.55 5.53 10.38
CA ASP A 124 -19.63 4.07 10.22
C ASP A 124 -18.34 3.49 9.65
N GLN A 125 -17.98 2.29 10.11
CA GLN A 125 -16.75 1.58 9.80
C GLN A 125 -16.95 0.16 9.36
N THR A 126 -18.21 -0.20 9.15
CA THR A 126 -18.54 -1.42 8.44
C THR A 126 -18.03 -1.27 7.00
N PRO A 127 -17.31 -2.27 6.45
CA PRO A 127 -16.95 -2.23 5.03
C PRO A 127 -18.21 -2.13 4.17
N LEU A 128 -18.16 -1.41 3.05
CA LEU A 128 -19.29 -1.30 2.12
C LEU A 128 -19.79 -2.68 1.66
N GLU A 129 -18.86 -3.59 1.39
CA GLU A 129 -19.13 -4.99 1.03
C GLU A 129 -19.88 -5.77 2.13
N ARG A 130 -19.88 -5.27 3.37
CA ARG A 130 -20.58 -5.84 4.53
C ARG A 130 -21.80 -5.00 4.94
N GLY A 131 -22.28 -4.13 4.07
CA GLY A 131 -23.46 -3.29 4.31
C GLY A 131 -23.17 -1.99 5.05
N GLY A 132 -21.91 -1.57 5.13
CA GLY A 132 -21.57 -0.25 5.66
C GLY A 132 -22.04 0.89 4.77
N SER A 133 -22.20 2.07 5.36
CA SER A 133 -22.71 3.27 4.69
C SER A 133 -21.66 4.33 4.40
N SER A 134 -20.47 4.21 4.99
CA SER A 134 -19.40 5.20 4.86
C SER A 134 -18.36 4.82 3.81
N THR A 135 -18.04 5.78 2.95
CA THR A 135 -16.90 5.73 2.02
C THR A 135 -15.67 6.43 2.60
N PHE A 136 -15.73 6.91 3.85
CA PHE A 136 -14.65 7.66 4.49
C PHE A 136 -13.57 6.70 5.05
N TYR A 137 -12.47 6.58 4.30
CA TYR A 137 -11.30 5.80 4.64
C TYR A 137 -9.99 6.55 4.38
N GLU A 138 -8.88 5.83 4.58
CA GLU A 138 -7.54 6.33 4.31
C GLU A 138 -6.95 5.66 3.06
N ASP A 139 -6.05 6.37 2.39
CA ASP A 139 -5.21 5.78 1.35
C ASP A 139 -4.13 4.87 1.98
N LYS A 140 -3.85 3.75 1.32
CA LYS A 140 -2.87 2.76 1.78
C LYS A 140 -2.13 2.14 0.61
N MET A 141 -0.97 1.57 0.95
CA MET A 141 -0.20 0.71 0.08
C MET A 141 0.26 -0.51 0.89
N ALA A 142 0.16 -1.70 0.30
CA ALA A 142 0.79 -2.90 0.85
C ALA A 142 1.80 -3.45 -0.16
N MET A 143 3.00 -3.76 0.29
CA MET A 143 4.02 -4.46 -0.49
C MET A 143 4.30 -5.79 0.19
N MET A 144 4.16 -6.90 -0.54
CA MET A 144 4.42 -8.24 -0.01
C MET A 144 5.72 -8.77 -0.61
N TRP A 145 6.63 -9.23 0.23
CA TRP A 145 7.89 -9.86 -0.16
C TRP A 145 7.83 -11.36 0.09
N VAL A 146 8.30 -12.14 -0.89
CA VAL A 146 8.45 -13.57 -0.75
C VAL A 146 9.68 -13.88 0.11
N MET A 147 9.46 -14.50 1.27
CA MET A 147 10.54 -15.03 2.11
C MET A 147 10.81 -16.50 1.78
N SER A 148 9.78 -17.34 1.92
CA SER A 148 9.85 -18.78 1.72
C SER A 148 8.54 -19.31 1.12
N SER A 149 8.14 -18.81 -0.05
CA SER A 149 6.84 -19.15 -0.66
C SER A 149 6.99 -19.62 -2.12
N PRO A 150 7.33 -20.90 -2.35
CA PRO A 150 7.34 -21.46 -3.71
C PRO A 150 5.95 -21.37 -4.35
N SER A 151 4.86 -21.51 -3.58
CA SER A 151 3.51 -21.41 -4.14
C SER A 151 3.23 -20.07 -4.83
N VAL A 152 3.77 -18.96 -4.31
CA VAL A 152 3.62 -17.63 -4.94
C VAL A 152 4.52 -17.50 -6.17
N VAL A 153 5.77 -17.97 -6.08
CA VAL A 153 6.73 -17.87 -7.19
C VAL A 153 6.30 -18.74 -8.37
N ASP A 154 5.95 -19.99 -8.14
CA ASP A 154 5.61 -20.97 -9.18
C ASP A 154 4.31 -20.61 -9.90
N LYS A 155 3.34 -20.03 -9.17
CA LYS A 155 2.06 -19.59 -9.75
C LYS A 155 2.11 -18.17 -10.32
N GLY A 156 3.16 -17.40 -10.03
CA GLY A 156 3.28 -15.99 -10.46
C GLY A 156 2.24 -15.05 -9.87
N THR A 157 1.57 -15.43 -8.78
CA THR A 157 0.49 -14.65 -8.15
C THR A 157 0.50 -14.82 -6.64
N PHE A 158 0.04 -13.80 -5.91
CA PHE A 158 -0.20 -13.86 -4.47
C PHE A 158 -1.52 -14.55 -4.10
N TYR A 159 -2.31 -15.05 -5.06
CA TYR A 159 -3.54 -15.80 -4.77
C TYR A 159 -3.39 -16.95 -3.75
N PRO A 160 -2.26 -17.68 -3.64
CA PRO A 160 -2.06 -18.69 -2.59
C PRO A 160 -2.15 -18.19 -1.16
N THR A 161 -2.01 -16.88 -0.93
CA THR A 161 -2.23 -16.28 0.39
C THR A 161 -3.71 -16.23 0.77
N TYR A 162 -4.60 -16.49 -0.18
CA TYR A 162 -6.02 -16.24 -0.04
C TYR A 162 -6.78 -17.52 0.31
N VAL A 163 -7.58 -17.46 1.37
CA VAL A 163 -8.48 -18.53 1.79
C VAL A 163 -9.92 -18.03 1.68
N ASP A 164 -10.66 -18.63 0.74
CA ASP A 164 -12.08 -18.35 0.47
C ASP A 164 -12.96 -18.60 1.69
N GLU A 165 -14.14 -17.98 1.72
CA GLU A 165 -15.03 -18.03 2.88
C GLU A 165 -15.46 -19.47 3.20
N ASP A 166 -15.91 -20.22 2.21
CA ASP A 166 -16.33 -21.62 2.33
C ASP A 166 -15.22 -22.49 2.95
N ASP A 167 -13.97 -22.23 2.59
CA ASP A 167 -12.80 -22.91 3.14
C ASP A 167 -12.44 -22.42 4.54
N SER A 168 -12.65 -21.15 4.84
CA SER A 168 -12.30 -20.53 6.11
C SER A 168 -13.26 -20.92 7.26
N ILE A 169 -14.50 -21.31 6.94
CA ILE A 169 -15.54 -21.67 7.92
C ILE A 169 -15.12 -22.83 8.81
N LYS A 170 -14.40 -23.82 8.26
CA LYS A 170 -13.86 -24.96 9.03
C LYS A 170 -12.86 -24.55 10.11
N TYR A 171 -12.29 -23.35 10.01
CA TYR A 171 -11.37 -22.75 10.98
C TYR A 171 -12.04 -21.70 11.87
N GLY A 172 -13.36 -21.54 11.78
CA GLY A 172 -14.16 -20.63 12.62
C GLY A 172 -14.27 -19.19 12.09
N TYR A 173 -13.84 -18.91 10.86
CA TYR A 173 -14.05 -17.61 10.22
C TYR A 173 -15.39 -17.57 9.48
N ARG A 174 -16.01 -16.39 9.39
CA ARG A 174 -17.24 -16.14 8.62
C ARG A 174 -17.02 -15.06 7.57
N ARG A 175 -15.85 -15.14 6.95
CA ARG A 175 -15.31 -14.20 5.99
C ARG A 175 -14.05 -14.81 5.41
N PRO A 176 -13.65 -14.39 4.22
CA PRO A 176 -12.35 -14.78 3.74
C PRO A 176 -11.20 -14.22 4.59
N VAL A 177 -10.08 -14.93 4.54
CA VAL A 177 -8.87 -14.61 5.32
C VAL A 177 -7.62 -14.72 4.46
N LYS A 178 -6.51 -14.17 4.96
CA LYS A 178 -5.18 -14.38 4.38
C LYS A 178 -4.36 -15.30 5.26
N ALA A 179 -3.82 -16.36 4.68
CA ALA A 179 -2.88 -17.28 5.30
C ALA A 179 -2.05 -17.98 4.21
N MET A 180 -0.83 -18.35 4.54
CA MET A 180 0.06 -19.06 3.61
C MET A 180 -0.13 -20.58 3.70
N PRO A 181 0.24 -21.33 2.65
CA PRO A 181 0.45 -22.77 2.78
C PRO A 181 1.45 -23.09 3.88
N ARG A 182 1.37 -24.32 4.42
CA ARG A 182 2.24 -24.77 5.51
C ARG A 182 3.72 -24.67 5.12
N GLY A 183 4.52 -24.07 5.99
CA GLY A 183 5.94 -23.78 5.83
C GLY A 183 6.23 -22.49 5.06
N GLU A 184 5.22 -21.85 4.48
CA GLU A 184 5.39 -20.67 3.66
C GLU A 184 5.16 -19.37 4.41
N ARG A 185 5.90 -18.32 4.02
CA ARG A 185 5.83 -17.01 4.65
C ARG A 185 6.06 -15.87 3.68
N LEU A 186 5.37 -14.77 3.93
CA LEU A 186 5.57 -13.48 3.29
C LEU A 186 5.90 -12.44 4.35
N ASP A 187 6.79 -11.53 4.02
CA ASP A 187 6.98 -10.24 4.69
C ASP A 187 6.02 -9.23 4.02
N MET A 188 5.42 -8.32 4.80
CA MET A 188 4.39 -7.40 4.34
C MET A 188 4.58 -6.00 4.93
N TRP A 189 4.96 -5.07 4.05
CA TRP A 189 5.11 -3.67 4.38
C TRP A 189 3.78 -2.95 4.10
N HIS A 190 3.11 -2.43 5.13
CA HIS A 190 1.76 -1.89 4.98
C HIS A 190 1.67 -0.43 5.42
N TRP A 191 1.85 0.46 4.46
CA TRP A 191 1.72 1.91 4.62
C TRP A 191 0.26 2.29 4.82
N LYS A 192 -0.02 3.08 5.85
CA LYS A 192 -1.36 3.54 6.22
C LYS A 192 -1.30 5.04 6.49
N LEU A 193 -1.86 5.84 5.59
CA LEU A 193 -1.66 7.28 5.62
C LEU A 193 -2.05 7.91 6.96
N VAL A 194 -3.28 7.66 7.45
CA VAL A 194 -3.78 8.27 8.69
C VAL A 194 -3.12 7.64 9.92
N ARG A 195 -2.91 6.33 9.90
CA ARG A 195 -2.46 5.58 11.10
C ARG A 195 -0.96 5.62 11.34
N SER A 196 -0.14 5.71 10.29
CA SER A 196 1.34 5.72 10.40
C SER A 196 2.03 6.79 9.56
N GLY A 197 1.39 7.29 8.50
CA GLY A 197 1.96 8.31 7.61
C GLY A 197 2.22 9.67 8.25
N PHE A 198 1.44 10.07 9.26
CA PHE A 198 1.63 11.35 9.95
C PHE A 198 2.44 11.27 11.26
N THR A 199 3.00 10.09 11.57
CA THR A 199 3.97 9.98 12.67
C THR A 199 5.30 10.67 12.30
N ASN A 200 6.15 10.99 13.27
CA ASN A 200 7.46 11.61 13.01
C ASN A 200 8.62 10.79 13.61
N PRO A 201 9.48 10.18 12.77
CA PRO A 201 9.37 10.12 11.32
C PRO A 201 8.15 9.27 10.90
N PRO A 202 7.63 9.43 9.67
CA PRO A 202 6.62 8.53 9.13
C PRO A 202 7.15 7.10 9.06
N GLN A 203 6.27 6.14 9.29
CA GLN A 203 6.65 4.72 9.30
C GLN A 203 5.66 3.89 8.48
N ILE A 204 6.15 2.73 8.04
CA ILE A 204 5.35 1.68 7.42
C ILE A 204 5.22 0.55 8.42
N ASP A 205 4.01 0.01 8.54
CA ASP A 205 3.74 -1.07 9.49
C ASP A 205 4.41 -2.34 8.98
N ASP A 206 5.42 -2.82 9.70
CA ASP A 206 6.07 -4.09 9.41
C ASP A 206 5.23 -5.25 9.92
N GLN A 207 4.94 -6.18 9.02
CA GLN A 207 3.97 -7.23 9.22
C GLN A 207 4.42 -8.47 8.44
N TYR A 208 3.82 -9.61 8.74
CA TYR A 208 4.07 -10.82 7.96
C TYR A 208 2.79 -11.63 7.78
N VAL A 209 2.83 -12.57 6.84
CA VAL A 209 1.76 -13.55 6.62
C VAL A 209 2.33 -14.95 6.75
N ASP A 210 1.80 -15.72 7.70
CA ASP A 210 2.16 -17.12 7.95
C ASP A 210 0.97 -18.07 7.70
N GLU A 211 1.16 -19.35 8.05
CA GLU A 211 0.19 -20.44 7.86
C GLU A 211 -0.93 -20.50 8.90
N THR A 212 -1.01 -19.56 9.86
CA THR A 212 -1.94 -19.68 10.98
C THR A 212 -3.41 -19.63 10.53
N LEU A 213 -4.18 -20.67 10.83
CA LEU A 213 -5.61 -20.78 10.50
C LEU A 213 -6.43 -21.37 11.68
N ASP A 214 -6.60 -20.60 12.75
CA ASP A 214 -7.56 -20.93 13.84
C ASP A 214 -8.15 -19.64 14.42
N ALA A 215 -9.46 -19.41 14.21
CA ALA A 215 -10.12 -18.18 14.65
C ALA A 215 -10.15 -18.02 16.19
N ARG A 216 -9.97 -19.11 16.95
CA ARG A 216 -9.96 -19.06 18.42
C ARG A 216 -8.68 -18.42 18.97
N THR A 217 -7.57 -18.59 18.25
CA THR A 217 -6.24 -18.11 18.68
C THR A 217 -5.71 -17.00 17.78
N ALA A 218 -6.26 -16.82 16.57
CA ALA A 218 -5.81 -15.84 15.61
C ALA A 218 -6.99 -15.25 14.80
N ALA A 219 -7.65 -14.22 15.33
CA ALA A 219 -8.77 -13.57 14.62
C ALA A 219 -8.43 -13.04 13.21
N ASN A 220 -7.16 -12.79 12.92
CA ASN A 220 -6.64 -12.34 11.62
C ASN A 220 -5.98 -13.44 10.78
N ALA A 221 -6.17 -14.70 11.14
CA ALA A 221 -5.53 -15.85 10.50
C ALA A 221 -4.01 -15.66 10.41
N GLY A 222 -3.46 -15.78 9.19
CA GLY A 222 -2.04 -15.72 8.93
C GLY A 222 -1.46 -14.31 8.98
N ARG A 223 -2.28 -13.26 8.90
CA ARG A 223 -1.77 -11.88 9.01
C ARG A 223 -1.35 -11.59 10.45
N LYS A 224 -0.07 -11.28 10.62
CA LYS A 224 0.54 -10.91 11.90
C LYS A 224 1.15 -9.53 11.81
N THR A 225 1.51 -9.00 12.97
CA THR A 225 2.25 -7.75 13.11
C THR A 225 3.55 -8.07 13.80
N ASP A 226 4.63 -7.43 13.38
CA ASP A 226 5.92 -7.58 14.03
C ASP A 226 5.90 -7.09 15.47
N PRO A 227 6.71 -7.66 16.37
CA PRO A 227 6.71 -7.26 17.77
C PRO A 227 7.15 -5.81 17.95
N ASP A 228 6.27 -5.05 18.60
CA ASP A 228 6.62 -3.78 19.25
C ASP A 228 7.46 -4.04 20.53
N ASP A 229 8.15 -3.01 21.02
CA ASP A 229 8.67 -2.99 22.40
C ASP A 229 7.47 -3.11 23.36
N PRO A 230 7.39 -4.15 24.22
CA PRO A 230 6.29 -4.34 25.14
C PRO A 230 6.05 -3.14 26.09
N LYS A 231 7.09 -2.32 26.34
CA LYS A 231 7.01 -1.12 27.19
C LYS A 231 6.52 0.11 26.44
N LYS A 232 6.56 0.09 25.10
CA LYS A 232 6.23 1.22 24.22
C LYS A 232 5.43 0.72 23.02
N PRO A 233 4.23 0.15 23.22
CA PRO A 233 3.45 -0.39 22.12
C PRO A 233 3.23 0.68 21.04
N GLY A 234 3.25 0.27 19.77
CA GLY A 234 3.16 1.18 18.63
C GLY A 234 1.80 1.19 17.95
N GLY A 235 1.74 1.76 16.76
CA GLY A 235 0.59 1.69 15.86
C GLY A 235 -0.47 2.75 16.06
N TYR A 236 -1.67 2.37 16.46
CA TYR A 236 -2.76 3.32 16.62
C TYR A 236 -3.77 2.80 17.63
N TYR A 237 -4.57 3.71 18.16
CA TYR A 237 -5.68 3.38 19.06
C TYR A 237 -6.85 4.32 18.81
N ASP A 238 -8.04 3.91 19.26
CA ASP A 238 -9.26 4.68 19.06
C ASP A 238 -9.22 5.98 19.89
N ASN A 239 -9.54 7.09 19.25
CA ASN A 239 -9.74 8.38 19.91
C ASN A 239 -11.11 8.41 20.59
N ILE A 240 -11.29 7.63 21.66
CA ILE A 240 -12.58 7.46 22.30
C ILE A 240 -12.49 7.46 23.82
N LYS A 241 -13.49 8.07 24.46
CA LYS A 241 -13.66 8.09 25.91
C LYS A 241 -15.13 7.99 26.27
N SER A 242 -15.41 7.35 27.41
CA SER A 242 -16.73 7.33 28.04
C SER A 242 -16.84 8.47 29.05
N PHE A 243 -17.98 9.16 29.02
CA PHE A 243 -18.32 10.28 29.88
C PHE A 243 -19.62 10.00 30.63
N THR A 244 -19.74 10.48 31.86
CA THR A 244 -20.96 10.37 32.65
C THR A 244 -21.77 11.65 32.53
N ALA A 245 -22.98 11.54 31.97
CA ALA A 245 -23.94 12.65 31.90
C ALA A 245 -24.54 12.95 33.29
N PRO A 246 -25.13 14.15 33.52
CA PRO A 246 -25.75 14.50 34.81
C PRO A 246 -26.86 13.56 35.26
N ASP A 247 -27.53 12.88 34.32
CA ASP A 247 -28.57 11.88 34.58
C ASP A 247 -28.01 10.46 34.84
N GLY A 248 -26.68 10.31 34.92
CA GLY A 248 -25.99 9.04 35.17
C GLY A 248 -25.76 8.18 33.92
N ARG A 249 -26.24 8.58 32.74
CA ARG A 249 -25.99 7.80 31.50
C ARG A 249 -24.53 7.88 31.08
N THR A 250 -24.03 6.78 30.53
CA THR A 250 -22.72 6.75 29.86
C THR A 250 -22.86 7.21 28.42
N VAL A 251 -22.07 8.20 28.02
CA VAL A 251 -22.00 8.73 26.64
C VAL A 251 -20.59 8.53 26.11
N ARG A 252 -20.46 7.99 24.89
CA ARG A 252 -19.17 7.86 24.21
C ARG A 252 -18.93 9.08 23.31
N GLY A 253 -17.69 9.52 23.23
CA GLY A 253 -17.27 10.60 22.34
C GLY A 253 -15.76 10.62 22.14
N PRO A 254 -15.24 11.61 21.38
CA PRO A 254 -13.81 11.77 21.18
C PRO A 254 -13.07 11.93 22.52
N ARG A 255 -11.86 11.38 22.62
CA ARG A 255 -11.01 11.55 23.80
C ARG A 255 -10.16 12.80 23.70
N PHE A 256 -9.56 13.06 22.56
CA PHE A 256 -8.61 14.13 22.30
C PHE A 256 -9.10 15.06 21.20
N TYR A 257 -8.77 16.35 21.33
CA TYR A 257 -9.06 17.41 20.38
C TYR A 257 -7.88 18.39 20.31
N ILE A 258 -7.84 19.24 19.29
CA ILE A 258 -6.88 20.35 19.19
C ILE A 258 -7.63 21.65 19.51
N PRO A 259 -7.24 22.42 20.55
CA PRO A 259 -7.90 23.67 20.88
C PRO A 259 -7.96 24.66 19.72
N GLY A 260 -9.11 25.31 19.54
CA GLY A 260 -9.33 26.28 18.46
C GLY A 260 -9.47 25.68 17.06
N LYS A 261 -9.52 24.35 16.92
CA LYS A 261 -9.75 23.65 15.65
C LYS A 261 -11.04 22.84 15.73
N ASN A 262 -11.95 23.08 14.80
CA ASN A 262 -13.23 22.37 14.69
C ASN A 262 -13.25 21.34 13.55
N ASN A 263 -12.23 21.29 12.69
CA ASN A 263 -12.13 20.30 11.63
C ASN A 263 -10.71 19.73 11.62
N VAL A 264 -10.53 18.57 12.24
CA VAL A 264 -9.23 17.91 12.44
C VAL A 264 -9.29 16.52 11.84
N TYR A 265 -8.32 16.19 10.99
CA TYR A 265 -8.19 14.89 10.34
C TYR A 265 -7.22 13.97 11.07
N ILE A 266 -6.17 14.55 11.66
CA ILE A 266 -5.05 13.81 12.25
C ILE A 266 -4.76 14.32 13.65
N ILE A 267 -4.63 13.39 14.60
CA ILE A 267 -3.94 13.59 15.86
C ILE A 267 -2.98 12.42 16.04
N THR A 268 -1.75 12.71 16.45
CA THR A 268 -0.76 11.68 16.80
C THR A 268 -0.43 11.71 18.29
N GLN A 269 0.17 10.62 18.78
CA GLN A 269 0.66 10.55 20.16
C GLN A 269 1.64 11.70 20.46
N GLU A 270 2.48 12.08 19.50
CA GLU A 270 3.44 13.17 19.68
C GLU A 270 2.77 14.55 19.82
N MET A 271 1.67 14.80 19.10
CA MET A 271 0.87 16.02 19.30
C MET A 271 0.26 16.07 20.71
N ILE A 272 -0.13 14.91 21.26
CA ILE A 272 -0.62 14.81 22.65
C ILE A 272 0.53 15.07 23.63
N ASP A 273 1.68 14.41 23.43
CA ASP A 273 2.84 14.51 24.31
C ASP A 273 3.41 15.94 24.37
N ARG A 274 3.32 16.69 23.26
CA ARG A 274 3.71 18.11 23.16
C ARG A 274 2.63 19.09 23.68
N GLY A 275 1.45 18.58 24.04
CA GLY A 275 0.34 19.39 24.54
C GLY A 275 -0.43 20.18 23.47
N GLU A 276 -0.19 19.89 22.19
CA GLU A 276 -0.93 20.46 21.05
C GLU A 276 -2.36 19.91 21.01
N ALA A 277 -2.51 18.60 21.23
CA ALA A 277 -3.79 17.94 21.45
C ALA A 277 -4.06 17.78 22.96
N LYS A 278 -5.31 18.01 23.38
CA LYS A 278 -5.76 17.98 24.78
C LYS A 278 -6.83 16.91 24.96
N GLU A 279 -6.84 16.27 26.11
CA GLU A 279 -7.94 15.37 26.47
C GLU A 279 -9.20 16.19 26.81
N ILE A 280 -10.36 15.72 26.36
CA ILE A 280 -11.67 16.21 26.81
C ILE A 280 -11.90 15.68 28.23
N ALA A 281 -11.94 16.59 29.19
CA ALA A 281 -11.90 16.29 30.61
C ALA A 281 -13.24 15.79 31.16
N SER A 282 -14.36 16.34 30.68
CA SER A 282 -15.69 16.11 31.27
C SER A 282 -16.82 16.04 30.22
N TYR A 283 -17.98 15.57 30.65
CA TYR A 283 -19.20 15.59 29.83
C TYR A 283 -19.63 17.02 29.47
N GLY A 284 -19.42 18.00 30.36
CA GLY A 284 -19.72 19.41 30.06
C GLY A 284 -18.90 19.91 28.88
N GLN A 285 -17.57 19.70 28.93
CA GLN A 285 -16.68 20.07 27.83
C GLN A 285 -17.00 19.32 26.53
N LEU A 286 -17.43 18.06 26.63
CA LEU A 286 -17.84 17.27 25.47
C LEU A 286 -18.97 17.95 24.67
N LEU A 287 -19.82 18.74 25.32
CA LEU A 287 -20.97 19.43 24.70
C LEU A 287 -20.68 20.88 24.30
N GLU A 288 -19.51 21.44 24.63
CA GLU A 288 -19.15 22.84 24.33
C GLU A 288 -18.69 23.04 22.88
N PHE A 289 -18.51 21.97 22.12
CA PHE A 289 -18.08 22.05 20.73
C PHE A 289 -19.20 22.63 19.83
N ALA A 290 -18.81 23.35 18.79
CA ALA A 290 -19.75 23.87 17.82
C ALA A 290 -20.32 22.74 16.93
N ALA A 291 -21.59 22.85 16.52
CA ALA A 291 -22.15 21.98 15.48
C ALA A 291 -21.28 22.01 14.20
N GLY A 292 -21.18 20.88 13.51
CA GLY A 292 -20.25 20.69 12.40
C GLY A 292 -18.80 20.39 12.80
N THR A 293 -18.48 20.30 14.10
CA THR A 293 -17.13 19.90 14.53
C THR A 293 -16.83 18.47 14.10
N ARG A 294 -15.68 18.25 13.44
CA ARG A 294 -15.17 16.93 13.07
C ARG A 294 -13.79 16.66 13.67
N LEU A 295 -13.64 15.55 14.38
CA LEU A 295 -12.38 15.13 15.03
C LEU A 295 -11.95 13.73 14.57
N PRO A 296 -10.66 13.37 14.63
CA PRO A 296 -10.20 12.04 14.22
C PRO A 296 -10.76 10.95 15.15
N GLY A 297 -11.14 9.78 14.63
CA GLY A 297 -11.52 8.65 15.49
C GLY A 297 -10.38 7.73 15.87
N VAL A 298 -9.18 7.96 15.35
CA VAL A 298 -7.97 7.22 15.71
C VAL A 298 -6.82 8.17 16.01
N ILE A 299 -5.92 7.72 16.89
CA ILE A 299 -4.67 8.40 17.21
C ILE A 299 -3.51 7.58 16.63
N GLY A 300 -2.73 8.19 15.75
CA GLY A 300 -1.51 7.56 15.20
C GLY A 300 -0.36 7.59 16.20
N ARG A 301 0.40 6.52 16.29
CA ARG A 301 1.53 6.35 17.22
C ARG A 301 2.67 5.61 16.53
N ARG A 302 3.89 6.05 16.75
CA ARG A 302 5.09 5.42 16.18
C ARG A 302 5.17 3.94 16.56
N PHE A 303 5.59 3.12 15.61
CA PHE A 303 5.98 1.74 15.87
C PHE A 303 7.29 1.71 16.66
N THR A 304 7.53 0.59 17.35
CA THR A 304 8.77 0.29 18.05
C THR A 304 9.18 -1.16 17.78
N GLY A 305 10.30 -1.63 18.34
CA GLY A 305 10.76 -3.00 18.08
C GLY A 305 11.07 -3.25 16.60
N SER A 306 10.94 -4.50 16.14
CA SER A 306 11.13 -4.84 14.71
C SER A 306 10.04 -4.23 13.84
N ARG A 307 8.84 -4.02 14.39
CA ARG A 307 7.73 -3.34 13.70
C ARG A 307 8.09 -1.94 13.17
N ALA A 308 9.13 -1.32 13.74
CA ALA A 308 9.61 0.01 13.39
C ALA A 308 10.71 0.03 12.31
N ASP A 309 11.12 -1.11 11.76
CA ASP A 309 12.29 -1.22 10.88
C ASP A 309 12.11 -0.50 9.54
N ILE A 310 10.88 -0.13 9.18
CA ILE A 310 10.54 0.55 7.93
C ILE A 310 10.12 2.00 8.20
N THR A 311 10.93 2.92 7.67
CA THR A 311 10.66 4.37 7.68
C THR A 311 10.17 4.83 6.31
N ALA A 312 9.49 5.97 6.29
CA ALA A 312 8.96 6.52 5.07
C ALA A 312 9.01 8.05 5.03
N GLY A 313 8.91 8.58 3.81
CA GLY A 313 8.61 9.97 3.50
C GLY A 313 7.58 10.00 2.39
N TRP A 314 6.63 10.91 2.41
CA TRP A 314 5.58 10.93 1.39
C TRP A 314 5.07 12.33 1.11
N THR A 315 4.60 12.53 -0.13
CA THR A 315 3.81 13.67 -0.53
C THR A 315 2.63 13.22 -1.40
N TRP A 316 1.55 13.97 -1.34
CA TRP A 316 0.47 13.91 -2.33
C TRP A 316 0.38 15.29 -2.98
N LYS A 317 0.61 15.34 -4.30
CA LYS A 317 0.55 16.59 -5.05
C LYS A 317 0.07 16.30 -6.46
N ASP A 318 -0.82 17.16 -6.97
CA ASP A 318 -1.34 17.06 -8.33
C ASP A 318 -1.92 15.67 -8.65
N ARG A 319 -2.63 15.06 -7.68
CA ARG A 319 -3.23 13.72 -7.75
C ARG A 319 -2.21 12.58 -7.92
N VAL A 320 -1.00 12.77 -7.42
CA VAL A 320 0.07 11.78 -7.44
C VAL A 320 0.62 11.64 -6.02
N TYR A 321 0.64 10.40 -5.53
CA TYR A 321 1.47 10.06 -4.39
C TYR A 321 2.92 9.88 -4.82
N THR A 322 3.83 10.41 -4.02
CA THR A 322 5.25 10.05 -4.02
C THR A 322 5.56 9.51 -2.64
N LEU A 323 5.93 8.23 -2.56
CA LEU A 323 6.27 7.54 -1.31
C LEU A 323 7.70 7.02 -1.42
N GLU A 324 8.55 7.46 -0.50
CA GLU A 324 9.88 6.94 -0.29
C GLU A 324 9.88 6.01 0.92
N ILE A 325 10.51 4.86 0.78
CA ILE A 325 10.56 3.79 1.79
C ILE A 325 12.02 3.49 2.07
N GLY A 326 12.40 3.40 3.34
CA GLY A 326 13.74 3.00 3.76
C GLY A 326 13.69 1.88 4.79
N ARG A 327 14.51 0.85 4.58
CA ARG A 327 14.71 -0.28 5.50
C ARG A 327 16.17 -0.75 5.42
N LYS A 328 16.71 -1.30 6.51
CA LYS A 328 17.96 -2.05 6.45
C LYS A 328 17.85 -3.24 5.48
N LEU A 329 18.98 -3.61 4.87
CA LEU A 329 19.09 -4.84 4.08
C LEU A 329 18.90 -6.07 4.97
N ASP A 330 19.39 -6.02 6.21
CA ASP A 330 19.27 -7.06 7.22
C ASP A 330 18.70 -6.47 8.52
N THR A 331 17.50 -6.89 8.90
CA THR A 331 16.85 -6.50 10.17
C THR A 331 17.29 -7.37 11.34
N GLY A 332 17.95 -8.49 11.08
CA GLY A 332 18.25 -9.49 12.09
C GLY A 332 17.05 -10.38 12.46
N ASP A 333 15.92 -10.30 11.73
CA ASP A 333 14.74 -11.14 11.95
C ASP A 333 14.34 -11.94 10.69
N PRO A 334 15.12 -12.97 10.31
CA PRO A 334 14.81 -13.80 9.15
C PRO A 334 13.53 -14.65 9.33
N GLN A 335 12.94 -14.67 10.53
CA GLN A 335 11.70 -15.38 10.77
C GLN A 335 10.49 -14.57 10.33
N ARG A 336 10.56 -13.23 10.32
CA ARG A 336 9.43 -12.36 9.98
C ARG A 336 9.68 -11.51 8.75
N ASP A 337 10.95 -11.23 8.45
CA ASP A 337 11.30 -10.29 7.40
C ASP A 337 12.16 -10.90 6.31
N VAL A 338 12.05 -10.35 5.10
CA VAL A 338 12.98 -10.71 4.02
C VAL A 338 14.37 -10.13 4.30
N ILE A 339 15.42 -10.96 4.21
CA ILE A 339 16.81 -10.51 4.39
C ILE A 339 17.49 -10.29 3.02
N PHE A 340 17.82 -9.04 2.71
CA PHE A 340 18.46 -8.57 1.48
C PHE A 340 20.00 -8.63 1.51
N SER A 341 20.58 -9.58 2.25
CA SER A 341 22.04 -9.70 2.40
C SER A 341 22.74 -10.34 1.21
N ASP A 342 22.04 -11.15 0.40
CA ASP A 342 22.57 -11.73 -0.83
C ASP A 342 22.19 -10.88 -2.05
N LEU A 343 23.07 -9.96 -2.43
CA LEU A 343 22.86 -9.07 -3.57
C LEU A 343 22.94 -9.80 -4.93
N SER A 344 23.28 -11.08 -4.96
CA SER A 344 23.41 -11.86 -6.21
C SER A 344 22.13 -12.58 -6.62
N ARG A 345 21.18 -12.74 -5.69
CA ARG A 345 19.91 -13.44 -5.95
C ARG A 345 18.76 -12.46 -6.23
N PRO A 346 17.71 -12.93 -6.93
CA PRO A 346 16.48 -12.18 -7.05
C PRO A 346 15.62 -12.26 -5.76
N TYR A 347 14.79 -11.23 -5.59
CA TYR A 347 13.78 -11.12 -4.54
C TYR A 347 12.42 -10.91 -5.22
N TYR A 348 11.37 -11.59 -4.78
CA TYR A 348 10.06 -11.50 -5.41
C TYR A 348 9.10 -10.70 -4.56
N PHE A 349 8.26 -9.88 -5.19
CA PHE A 349 7.32 -9.02 -4.48
C PHE A 349 6.05 -8.74 -5.28
N GLY A 350 5.03 -8.23 -4.60
CA GLY A 350 3.80 -7.70 -5.18
C GLY A 350 3.35 -6.46 -4.43
N VAL A 351 2.52 -5.64 -5.07
CA VAL A 351 2.02 -4.38 -4.51
C VAL A 351 0.49 -4.36 -4.60
N GLY A 352 -0.16 -3.87 -3.54
CA GLY A 352 -1.57 -3.55 -3.51
C GLY A 352 -1.80 -2.08 -3.14
N ILE A 353 -2.74 -1.43 -3.82
CA ILE A 353 -3.15 -0.04 -3.58
C ILE A 353 -4.60 0.01 -3.10
N PHE A 354 -4.84 0.86 -2.12
CA PHE A 354 -6.15 1.14 -1.54
C PHE A 354 -6.39 2.65 -1.68
N ASP A 355 -7.28 3.02 -2.60
CA ASP A 355 -7.78 4.39 -2.78
C ASP A 355 -9.08 4.50 -1.99
N ASN A 356 -9.06 5.28 -0.90
CA ASN A 356 -10.19 5.53 -0.03
C ASN A 356 -11.02 4.29 0.37
N ASN A 357 -10.35 3.19 0.73
CA ASN A 357 -11.04 1.91 0.96
C ASN A 357 -10.54 1.17 2.19
N GLN A 358 -11.45 0.50 2.91
CA GLN A 358 -11.09 -0.30 4.09
C GLN A 358 -10.35 -1.58 3.74
N ILE A 359 -10.90 -2.36 2.81
CA ILE A 359 -10.43 -3.70 2.47
C ILE A 359 -10.31 -3.92 0.96
N GLY A 360 -11.07 -3.21 0.14
CA GLY A 360 -10.96 -3.25 -1.31
C GLY A 360 -9.61 -2.69 -1.75
N HIS A 361 -8.90 -3.46 -2.58
CA HIS A 361 -7.61 -3.07 -3.16
C HIS A 361 -7.45 -3.70 -4.53
N ALA A 362 -6.72 -3.00 -5.40
CA ALA A 362 -6.17 -3.57 -6.63
C ALA A 362 -4.76 -4.09 -6.33
N VAL A 363 -4.35 -5.17 -7.01
CA VAL A 363 -3.07 -5.84 -6.76
C VAL A 363 -2.29 -6.05 -8.06
N SER A 364 -0.98 -6.03 -8.00
CA SER A 364 -0.11 -6.39 -9.13
C SER A 364 0.07 -7.91 -9.25
N ASP A 365 0.63 -8.34 -10.38
CA ASP A 365 1.30 -9.63 -10.51
C ASP A 365 2.57 -9.72 -9.63
N VAL A 366 3.17 -10.91 -9.58
CA VAL A 366 4.50 -11.11 -8.96
C VAL A 366 5.57 -10.46 -9.82
N MET A 367 6.34 -9.57 -9.21
CA MET A 367 7.51 -8.91 -9.77
C MET A 367 8.78 -9.43 -9.13
N ARG A 368 9.90 -9.09 -9.75
CA ARG A 368 11.23 -9.44 -9.27
C ARG A 368 12.03 -8.18 -9.01
N MET A 369 12.85 -8.19 -7.97
CA MET A 369 13.88 -7.20 -7.70
C MET A 369 15.25 -7.87 -7.78
N ILE A 370 16.21 -7.18 -8.38
CA ILE A 370 17.63 -7.53 -8.36
C ILE A 370 18.46 -6.33 -7.95
N PHE A 371 19.62 -6.59 -7.34
CA PHE A 371 20.62 -5.56 -7.07
C PHE A 371 21.61 -5.49 -8.23
N ARG A 372 21.86 -4.28 -8.72
CA ARG A 372 22.99 -4.04 -9.61
C ARG A 372 24.24 -3.97 -8.75
N LYS A 373 25.24 -4.80 -9.07
CA LYS A 373 26.53 -4.76 -8.36
C LYS A 373 27.18 -3.36 -8.48
N ARG A 374 27.90 -2.98 -7.42
CA ARG A 374 28.79 -1.81 -7.42
C ARG A 374 29.84 -1.92 -8.50
#